data_AF-A0A3M6TZY5-F1
#
_entry.id   AF-A0A3M6TZY5-F1
#
_cell.length_a   1.000
_cell.length_b   1.000
_cell.length_c   1.000
_cell.angle_alpha   90.00
_cell.angle_beta   90.00
_cell.angle_gamma   90.00
#
_symmetry.space_group_name_H-M   'P 1'
#
loop_
_entity.id
_entity.type
_entity.pdbx_description
1 polymer ?
#
loop_
_entity_poly.entity_id
_entity_poly.type
_entity_poly.pdbx_seq_one_letter_code
_entity_poly.pdbx_strand_id
1 'polypeptide(L)'
;MNIFHNPRECSKGYKPYVISRDEEPVEMQNAFGEVIPVPGHWRVLFDTGNEAGTGISRELLWELNLQPDPNKKKKAKVIGELRQFETVQIVLVIRGHNFKVCALVDAVAEDTNLLVGMDIIQQLYDLGVNHHIDVKCIAHLGNGIKFQEF
;
A
#
# COMPACT_ATOMS: atom_id res chain seq x y z
N MET A 1 19.92 -41.79 -14.37
CA MET A 1 20.05 -40.48 -13.68
C MET A 1 21.39 -39.89 -14.06
N ASN A 2 21.39 -38.76 -14.76
CA ASN A 2 22.46 -37.76 -14.79
C ASN A 2 21.86 -36.53 -15.46
N ILE A 3 21.71 -35.45 -14.68
CA ILE A 3 21.08 -34.21 -15.11
C ILE A 3 22.15 -33.39 -15.82
N PHE A 4 21.89 -33.07 -17.09
CA PHE A 4 22.76 -32.23 -17.91
C PHE A 4 22.82 -30.80 -17.35
N HIS A 5 24.03 -30.30 -17.18
CA HIS A 5 24.31 -28.87 -17.07
C HIS A 5 23.95 -28.15 -18.37
N ASN A 6 23.23 -27.04 -18.25
CA ASN A 6 23.23 -25.97 -19.24
C ASN A 6 23.44 -24.64 -18.49
N PRO A 7 24.60 -23.98 -18.65
CA PRO A 7 24.90 -22.72 -17.97
C PRO A 7 24.47 -21.55 -18.87
N ARG A 8 23.40 -20.85 -18.50
CA ARG A 8 23.07 -19.55 -19.10
C ARG A 8 22.61 -18.55 -18.03
N GLU A 9 23.47 -17.53 -17.91
CA GLU A 9 23.16 -16.15 -17.55
C GLU A 9 23.07 -15.77 -16.06
N CYS A 10 24.19 -15.21 -15.60
CA CYS A 10 24.25 -14.25 -14.50
C CYS A 10 23.24 -13.10 -14.71
N SER A 11 22.14 -13.08 -13.98
CA SER A 11 21.43 -11.82 -13.68
C SER A 11 21.90 -11.29 -12.34
N LYS A 12 22.57 -10.14 -12.41
CA LYS A 12 23.15 -9.38 -11.31
C LYS A 12 22.15 -9.14 -10.16
N GLY A 13 22.52 -9.59 -8.97
CA GLY A 13 22.18 -8.98 -7.68
C GLY A 13 20.72 -9.01 -7.25
N TYR A 14 20.29 -10.12 -6.63
CA TYR A 14 19.18 -10.07 -5.67
C TYR A 14 19.61 -9.14 -4.52
N LYS A 15 19.08 -7.91 -4.48
CA LYS A 15 19.32 -6.97 -3.39
C LYS A 15 18.41 -7.34 -2.21
N PRO A 16 18.93 -7.52 -0.99
CA PRO A 16 18.10 -7.83 0.16
C PRO A 16 17.20 -6.64 0.53
N TYR A 17 15.92 -6.90 0.78
CA TYR A 17 15.03 -6.17 1.70
C TYR A 17 14.99 -4.63 1.63
N VAL A 18 14.95 -4.07 0.41
CA VAL A 18 14.59 -2.66 0.17
C VAL A 18 13.19 -2.65 -0.44
N ILE A 19 12.20 -2.04 0.23
CA ILE A 19 10.91 -1.76 -0.40
C ILE A 19 11.10 -0.56 -1.32
N SER A 20 10.82 -0.75 -2.61
CA SER A 20 10.83 0.38 -3.54
C SER A 20 9.57 1.20 -3.31
N ARG A 21 9.73 2.47 -2.93
CA ARG A 21 8.60 3.36 -2.68
C ARG A 21 7.60 3.42 -3.85
N ASP A 22 8.12 3.42 -5.07
CA ASP A 22 7.34 3.63 -6.30
C ASP A 22 7.19 2.35 -7.14
N GLU A 23 7.95 1.29 -6.85
CA GLU A 23 7.98 0.06 -7.66
C GLU A 23 7.71 -1.22 -6.85
N GLU A 24 7.38 -1.13 -5.55
CA GLU A 24 7.08 -2.34 -4.79
C GLU A 24 5.80 -2.99 -5.34
N PRO A 25 5.87 -4.26 -5.77
CA PRO A 25 4.70 -4.95 -6.28
C PRO A 25 3.69 -5.15 -5.15
N VAL A 26 2.51 -4.58 -5.34
CA VAL A 26 1.36 -4.76 -4.46
C VAL A 26 0.27 -5.49 -5.25
N GLU A 27 -0.30 -6.51 -4.63
CA GLU A 27 -1.49 -7.19 -5.13
C GLU A 27 -2.66 -6.92 -4.20
N MET A 28 -3.88 -7.04 -4.70
CA MET A 28 -5.10 -6.78 -3.97
C MET A 28 -6.12 -7.87 -4.22
N GLN A 29 -6.85 -8.22 -3.17
CA GLN A 29 -8.02 -9.08 -3.31
C GLN A 29 -9.22 -8.27 -3.79
N ASN A 30 -9.83 -8.68 -4.91
CA ASN A 30 -11.06 -8.10 -5.42
C ASN A 30 -12.30 -8.67 -4.68
N ALA A 31 -13.49 -8.16 -5.00
CA ALA A 31 -14.74 -8.62 -4.38
C ALA A 31 -15.10 -10.10 -4.66
N PHE A 32 -14.50 -10.72 -5.68
CA PHE A 32 -14.66 -12.13 -6.02
C PHE A 32 -13.69 -13.04 -5.26
N GLY A 33 -12.80 -12.47 -4.45
CA GLY A 33 -11.80 -13.19 -3.68
C GLY A 33 -10.52 -13.50 -4.46
N GLU A 34 -10.39 -13.00 -5.70
CA GLU A 34 -9.22 -13.18 -6.55
C GLU A 34 -8.14 -12.16 -6.17
N VAL A 35 -6.88 -12.59 -6.09
CA VAL A 35 -5.74 -11.72 -5.88
C VAL A 35 -5.21 -11.29 -7.23
N ILE A 36 -5.27 -9.99 -7.51
CA ILE A 36 -4.77 -9.40 -8.75
C ILE A 36 -3.66 -8.39 -8.45
N PRO A 37 -2.61 -8.29 -9.28
CA PRO A 37 -1.62 -7.23 -9.12
C PRO A 37 -2.31 -5.89 -9.30
N VAL A 38 -1.96 -4.90 -8.47
CA VAL A 38 -2.37 -3.51 -8.71
C VAL A 38 -1.81 -3.11 -10.07
N PRO A 39 -2.66 -2.80 -11.07
CA PRO A 39 -2.18 -2.47 -12.40
C PRO A 39 -1.10 -1.37 -12.37
N GLY A 40 -0.03 -1.52 -13.15
CA GLY A 40 1.10 -0.59 -13.13
C GLY A 40 0.82 0.85 -13.59
N HIS A 41 -0.39 1.13 -14.07
CA HIS A 41 -0.86 2.50 -14.31
C HIS A 41 -1.39 3.19 -13.04
N TRP A 42 -1.69 2.42 -12.00
CA TRP A 42 -2.06 2.95 -10.70
C TRP A 42 -0.82 3.19 -9.85
N ARG A 43 -0.78 4.37 -9.23
CA ARG A 43 0.33 4.75 -8.39
C ARG A 43 0.10 4.28 -6.97
N VAL A 44 1.02 3.45 -6.49
CA VAL A 44 1.10 3.03 -5.08
C VAL A 44 2.17 3.87 -4.39
N LEU A 45 1.85 4.41 -3.22
CA LEU A 45 2.77 5.20 -2.41
C LEU A 45 2.84 4.62 -1.00
N PHE A 46 4.05 4.34 -0.52
CA PHE A 46 4.31 4.03 0.89
C PHE A 46 4.67 5.31 1.63
N ASP A 47 3.87 5.71 2.62
CA ASP A 47 4.04 6.94 3.39
C ASP A 47 4.16 6.65 4.89
N THR A 48 5.39 6.71 5.40
CA THR A 48 5.68 6.54 6.83
C THR A 48 5.18 7.70 7.70
N GLY A 49 4.83 8.84 7.10
CA GLY A 49 4.23 9.98 7.79
C GLY A 49 2.70 9.88 7.92
N ASN A 50 2.08 8.88 7.30
CA ASN A 50 0.64 8.67 7.33
C ASN A 50 0.23 7.74 8.49
N GLU A 51 -0.25 8.33 9.59
CA GLU A 51 -0.71 7.61 10.78
C GLU A 51 -2.23 7.32 10.82
N ALA A 52 -3.09 7.85 9.93
CA ALA A 52 -4.52 7.48 9.95
C ALA A 52 -4.82 6.13 9.30
N GLY A 53 -3.81 5.56 8.63
CA GLY A 53 -3.89 4.27 7.97
C GLY A 53 -4.02 4.37 6.46
N THR A 54 -4.16 3.22 5.84
CA THR A 54 -4.10 3.07 4.38
C THR A 54 -5.25 3.79 3.69
N GLY A 55 -4.94 4.56 2.63
CA GLY A 55 -5.89 5.30 1.80
C GLY A 55 -6.05 4.65 0.42
N ILE A 56 -7.25 4.75 -0.15
CA ILE A 56 -7.57 4.19 -1.47
C ILE A 56 -8.46 5.13 -2.28
N SER A 57 -8.18 5.28 -3.58
CA SER A 57 -9.04 6.07 -4.47
C SER A 57 -10.32 5.33 -4.83
N ARG A 58 -11.40 6.08 -5.06
CA ARG A 58 -12.67 5.51 -5.53
C ARG A 58 -12.54 4.79 -6.88
N GLU A 59 -11.66 5.26 -7.75
CA GLU A 59 -11.39 4.63 -9.05
C GLU A 59 -10.84 3.22 -8.88
N LEU A 60 -9.84 3.03 -8.00
CA LEU A 60 -9.27 1.71 -7.73
C LEU A 60 -10.30 0.78 -7.08
N LEU A 61 -11.19 1.31 -6.23
CA LEU A 61 -12.29 0.51 -5.66
C LEU A 61 -13.26 -0.04 -6.71
N TRP A 62 -13.61 0.79 -7.69
CA TRP A 62 -14.50 0.37 -8.77
C TRP A 62 -13.89 -0.74 -9.62
N GLU A 63 -12.60 -0.64 -9.95
CA GLU A 63 -11.88 -1.71 -10.65
C GLU A 63 -11.84 -3.02 -9.86
N LEU A 64 -11.71 -2.94 -8.53
CA LEU A 64 -11.73 -4.10 -7.64
C LEU A 64 -13.14 -4.63 -7.36
N ASN A 65 -14.18 -3.99 -7.90
CA ASN A 65 -15.58 -4.24 -7.60
C ASN A 65 -15.91 -4.20 -6.10
N LEU A 66 -15.13 -3.42 -5.32
CA LEU A 66 -15.30 -3.27 -3.88
C LEU A 66 -16.20 -2.07 -3.59
N GLN A 67 -17.01 -2.18 -2.55
CA GLN A 67 -17.88 -1.11 -2.09
C GLN A 67 -17.50 -0.66 -0.68
N PRO A 68 -17.51 0.65 -0.41
CA PRO A 68 -17.40 1.16 0.95
C PRO A 68 -18.52 0.62 1.84
N ASP A 69 -18.24 0.45 3.12
CA ASP A 69 -19.26 0.13 4.12
C ASP A 69 -20.11 1.38 4.38
N PRO A 70 -21.41 1.39 4.01
CA PRO A 70 -22.26 2.57 4.11
C PRO A 70 -22.48 3.02 5.57
N ASN A 71 -22.22 2.14 6.53
CA ASN A 71 -22.45 2.40 7.96
C ASN A 71 -21.16 2.75 8.71
N LYS A 72 -19.98 2.61 8.08
CA LYS A 72 -18.70 2.87 8.72
C LYS A 72 -18.01 4.06 8.10
N LYS A 73 -17.84 5.08 8.94
CA LYS A 73 -17.02 6.25 8.63
C LYS A 73 -15.98 6.46 9.70
N LYS A 74 -14.78 6.84 9.31
CA LYS A 74 -13.66 7.12 10.21
C LYS A 74 -13.29 8.60 10.12
N LYS A 75 -13.10 9.23 11.28
CA LYS A 75 -12.56 10.59 11.33
C LYS A 75 -11.05 10.50 11.25
N ALA A 76 -10.45 11.29 10.35
CA ALA A 76 -9.02 11.35 10.18
C ALA A 76 -8.61 12.78 9.85
N LYS A 77 -7.44 13.20 10.33
CA LYS A 77 -6.91 14.54 10.05
C LYS A 77 -6.24 14.54 8.68
N VAL A 78 -6.56 15.48 7.80
CA VAL A 78 -5.94 15.64 6.48
C VAL A 78 -5.45 17.06 6.38
N ILE A 79 -4.14 17.26 6.25
CA ILE A 79 -3.52 18.60 6.11
C ILE A 79 -3.98 19.54 7.25
N GLY A 80 -4.05 19.02 8.48
CA GLY A 80 -4.47 19.80 9.64
C GLY A 80 -5.99 19.86 9.87
N GLU A 81 -6.82 19.43 8.91
CA GLU A 81 -8.28 19.49 8.98
C GLU A 81 -8.87 18.13 9.38
N LEU A 82 -9.77 18.09 10.36
CA LEU A 82 -10.48 16.86 10.72
C LEU A 82 -11.59 16.58 9.71
N ARG A 83 -11.48 15.51 8.94
CA ARG A 83 -12.47 15.09 7.95
C ARG A 83 -13.01 13.70 8.28
N GLN A 84 -14.17 13.38 7.72
CA GLN A 84 -14.81 12.08 7.89
C GLN A 84 -14.82 11.35 6.55
N PHE A 85 -14.26 10.15 6.54
CA PHE A 85 -14.07 9.32 5.35
C PHE A 85 -14.95 8.09 5.42
N GLU A 86 -15.47 7.66 4.27
CA GLU A 86 -16.01 6.32 4.11
C GLU A 86 -14.87 5.30 4.27
N THR A 87 -15.22 4.08 4.67
CA THR A 87 -14.22 3.04 4.89
C THR A 87 -14.55 1.79 4.12
N VAL A 88 -13.52 1.04 3.74
CA VAL A 88 -13.64 -0.21 3.00
C VAL A 88 -12.61 -1.20 3.52
N GLN A 89 -13.05 -2.44 3.75
CA GLN A 89 -12.13 -3.50 4.14
C GLN A 89 -11.43 -4.04 2.90
N ILE A 90 -10.10 -3.96 2.88
CA ILE A 90 -9.26 -4.45 1.77
C ILE A 90 -8.27 -5.48 2.29
N VAL A 91 -7.79 -6.34 1.39
CA VAL A 91 -6.67 -7.23 1.62
C VAL A 91 -5.58 -6.87 0.63
N LEU A 92 -4.45 -6.37 1.13
CA LEU A 92 -3.23 -6.19 0.35
C LEU A 92 -2.37 -7.44 0.47
N VAL A 93 -1.74 -7.83 -0.62
CA VAL A 93 -0.67 -8.84 -0.63
C VAL A 93 0.62 -8.14 -1.01
N ILE A 94 1.58 -8.13 -0.10
CA ILE A 94 2.90 -7.52 -0.31
C ILE A 94 3.93 -8.58 0.03
N ARG A 95 4.78 -8.95 -0.94
CA ARG A 95 5.78 -10.03 -0.81
C ARG A 95 5.18 -11.37 -0.33
N GLY A 96 3.96 -11.68 -0.76
CA GLY A 96 3.26 -12.91 -0.37
C GLY A 96 2.65 -12.90 1.04
N HIS A 97 2.70 -11.76 1.75
CA HIS A 97 2.05 -11.59 3.05
C HIS A 97 0.72 -10.84 2.89
N ASN A 98 -0.31 -11.35 3.55
CA ASN A 98 -1.65 -10.78 3.52
C ASN A 98 -1.83 -9.75 4.64
N PHE A 99 -2.23 -8.54 4.27
CA PHE A 99 -2.54 -7.45 5.19
C PHE A 99 -3.99 -7.06 5.03
N LYS A 100 -4.80 -7.38 6.05
CA LYS A 100 -6.22 -7.02 6.09
C LYS A 100 -6.37 -5.71 6.84
N VAL A 101 -6.81 -4.67 6.15
CA VAL A 101 -6.94 -3.31 6.74
C VAL A 101 -8.29 -2.67 6.43
N CYS A 102 -8.62 -1.64 7.21
CA CYS A 102 -9.77 -0.78 6.99
C CYS A 102 -9.28 0.50 6.30
N ALA A 103 -9.35 0.52 4.96
CA ALA A 103 -8.84 1.63 4.17
C ALA A 103 -9.82 2.81 4.14
N LEU A 104 -9.25 4.01 4.05
CA LEU A 104 -9.97 5.28 3.95
C LEU A 104 -10.21 5.63 2.47
N VAL A 105 -11.47 5.76 2.09
CA VAL A 105 -11.87 6.08 0.72
C VAL A 105 -11.60 7.55 0.44
N ASP A 106 -10.98 7.84 -0.71
CA ASP A 106 -10.61 9.19 -1.18
C ASP A 106 -9.61 9.93 -0.26
N ALA A 107 -8.94 9.20 0.66
CA ALA A 107 -7.88 9.71 1.52
C ALA A 107 -6.48 9.45 0.91
N VAL A 108 -6.30 9.86 -0.34
CA VAL A 108 -5.06 9.70 -1.11
C VAL A 108 -4.57 11.06 -1.62
N ALA A 109 -3.27 11.19 -1.87
CA ALA A 109 -2.71 12.37 -2.52
C ALA A 109 -3.13 12.44 -4.00
N GLU A 110 -2.96 13.61 -4.62
CA GLU A 110 -3.13 13.76 -6.07
C GLU A 110 -2.25 12.75 -6.83
N ASP A 111 -2.77 12.20 -7.92
CA ASP A 111 -2.14 11.15 -8.73
C ASP A 111 -1.77 9.88 -7.97
N THR A 112 -2.39 9.60 -6.81
CA THR A 112 -2.15 8.38 -6.01
C THR A 112 -3.43 7.57 -5.89
N ASN A 113 -3.35 6.27 -6.14
CA ASN A 113 -4.51 5.38 -6.09
C ASN A 113 -4.54 4.53 -4.83
N LEU A 114 -3.35 4.22 -4.30
CA LEU A 114 -3.18 3.49 -3.05
C LEU A 114 -2.08 4.16 -2.22
N LEU A 115 -2.43 4.60 -1.03
CA LEU A 115 -1.49 5.16 -0.04
C LEU A 115 -1.35 4.16 1.11
N VAL A 116 -0.25 3.40 1.14
CA VAL A 116 0.06 2.46 2.22
C VAL A 116 0.61 3.22 3.42
N GLY A 117 -0.14 3.19 4.52
CA GLY A 117 0.20 3.90 5.76
C GLY A 117 0.95 3.04 6.78
N MET A 118 1.15 3.62 7.97
CA MET A 118 1.86 2.96 9.07
C MET A 118 1.17 1.70 9.59
N ASP A 119 -0.15 1.56 9.37
CA ASP A 119 -0.92 0.36 9.71
C ASP A 119 -0.41 -0.91 9.01
N ILE A 120 0.15 -0.79 7.81
CA ILE A 120 0.77 -1.89 7.07
C ILE A 120 2.29 -1.84 7.16
N ILE A 121 2.89 -0.64 7.06
CA ILE A 121 4.34 -0.48 7.11
C ILE A 121 4.93 -1.06 8.40
N GLN A 122 4.28 -0.84 9.55
CA GLN A 122 4.75 -1.40 10.82
C GLN A 122 4.73 -2.93 10.81
N GLN A 123 3.67 -3.55 10.26
CA GLN A 123 3.59 -5.01 10.14
C GLN A 123 4.69 -5.56 9.22
N LEU A 124 5.02 -4.85 8.13
CA LEU A 124 6.13 -5.21 7.25
C LEU A 124 7.49 -5.18 7.97
N TYR A 125 7.70 -4.23 8.89
CA TYR A 125 8.89 -4.20 9.75
C TYR A 125 8.92 -5.39 10.72
N ASP A 126 7.80 -5.65 11.40
CA ASP A 126 7.70 -6.69 12.43
C ASP A 126 7.93 -8.10 11.85
N LEU A 127 7.55 -8.32 10.58
CA LEU A 127 7.79 -9.57 9.85
C LEU A 127 9.28 -9.79 9.49
N GLY A 128 10.17 -8.85 9.80
CA GLY A 128 11.59 -8.92 9.43
C GLY A 128 11.83 -8.78 7.92
N VAL A 129 10.82 -8.31 7.17
CA VAL A 129 10.86 -8.17 5.71
C VAL A 129 11.54 -6.86 5.28
N ASN A 130 12.06 -6.05 6.22
CA ASN A 130 12.79 -4.82 5.95
C ASN A 130 13.97 -4.60 6.90
N HIS A 131 15.17 -4.39 6.36
CA HIS A 131 16.28 -3.74 7.07
C HIS A 131 16.58 -2.35 6.51
N HIS A 132 16.03 -1.97 5.36
CA HIS A 132 16.20 -0.66 4.76
C HIS A 132 14.95 -0.26 3.97
N ILE A 133 13.89 0.20 4.65
CA ILE A 133 13.08 1.25 4.04
C ILE A 133 13.97 2.50 4.14
N ASP A 134 14.32 3.10 3.01
CA ASP A 134 15.05 4.36 3.04
C ASP A 134 14.17 5.40 3.74
N VAL A 135 14.48 5.66 5.02
CA VAL A 135 13.82 6.61 5.95
C VAL A 135 13.93 8.07 5.45
N LYS A 136 14.41 8.28 4.22
CA LYS A 136 14.43 9.56 3.51
C LYS A 136 13.21 9.80 2.63
N CYS A 137 12.23 8.90 2.60
CA CYS A 137 11.00 9.13 1.85
C CYS A 137 9.98 9.98 2.62
N ILE A 138 10.39 11.17 3.07
CA ILE A 138 9.42 12.24 3.26
C ILE A 138 9.05 12.68 1.85
N ALA A 139 7.86 12.32 1.39
CA ALA A 139 7.22 13.09 0.35
C ALA A 139 7.01 14.51 0.91
N HIS A 140 7.99 15.40 0.71
CA HIS A 140 7.68 16.82 0.60
C HIS A 140 6.95 17.01 -0.74
N LEU A 141 5.77 16.39 -0.86
CA LEU A 141 4.70 17.04 -1.58
C LEU A 141 4.44 18.28 -0.73
N GLY A 142 4.64 19.48 -1.30
CA GLY A 142 4.18 20.70 -0.64
C GLY A 142 2.77 20.45 -0.13
N ASN A 143 2.57 20.54 1.19
CA ASN A 143 1.34 20.19 1.92
C ASN A 143 1.11 18.68 2.22
N GLY A 144 2.13 18.00 2.76
CA GLY A 144 2.02 16.65 3.30
C GLY A 144 0.79 16.46 4.20
N ILE A 145 -0.02 15.46 3.85
CA ILE A 145 -1.22 15.09 4.58
C ILE A 145 -0.80 14.43 5.89
N LYS A 146 -0.81 15.20 6.99
CA LYS A 146 -0.59 14.67 8.33
C LYS A 146 -1.90 14.15 8.90
N PHE A 147 -1.94 12.85 9.06
CA PHE A 147 -3.02 12.11 9.64
C PHE A 147 -2.73 11.80 11.11
N GLN A 148 -3.69 12.07 12.01
CA GLN A 148 -3.58 11.83 13.44
C GLN A 148 -4.92 11.23 13.91
N GLU A 149 -4.88 10.08 14.57
CA GLU A 149 -6.05 9.45 15.21
C GLU A 149 -6.30 10.04 16.61
N PHE A 150 -7.55 9.99 17.06
CA PHE A 150 -7.99 10.35 18.43
C PHE A 150 -8.79 9.20 19.03
#